data_AF-A0A0D2K6U8-F1
#
_entry.id   AF-A0A0D2K6U8-F1
#
_cell.length_a   1.000
_cell.length_b   1.000
_cell.length_c   1.000
_cell.angle_alpha   90.00
_cell.angle_beta   90.00
_cell.angle_gamma   90.00
#
_symmetry.space_group_name_H-M   'P 1'
#
loop_
_entity.id
_entity.type
_entity.pdbx_description
1 polymer ?
#
loop_
_entity_poly.entity_id
_entity_poly.type
_entity_poly.pdbx_seq_one_letter_code
_entity_poly.pdbx_strand_id
1 'polypeptide(L)'
;MAGWRVCGCTHLNISLQAEYDTRRDVEFAKDAPVIGLVMQRSHLVTGDEGHYAGVVMELEARGAKVVPVFAGGLDFSSPVKKFFYDPLGSGKAFVDCCVSLTGFALVGGPARQDAPKAIEALKELNVPYLVSLPLVFQTTEEWLGSELGVHPVQVALQVALPELDGALEPIVFAGRDSNTGKSHSLPDRVATLCMRAVNWARLRKKANAEKKLAITVFSFPPDKGNVGTAAYLNVFGSIFRVLKELRKEGYNVGSLPMNETELIQSVLQAKEAKFNSSDLNIAYRMPTSEYTKLCEYSEALEENWGKPPGNLNSAGNDLLIYGKQFGNVFIGVQPTFGYEGDPMRLLFSRSASPHHGFAAYYTYLEKIFKADAVLHFGTHGSLEFMPGKQVGMSGVCYPDSLIGAIPNLYYYAANNPRPPSPSAAPTPTPSAT
;
A
#
# COMPACT_ATOMS: atom_id res chain seq x y z
N MET A 1 -15.60 -4.02 -28.46
CA MET A 1 -15.43 -2.63 -27.99
C MET A 1 -16.34 -2.46 -26.80
N ALA A 2 -15.80 -2.55 -25.59
CA ALA A 2 -16.58 -2.30 -24.38
C ALA A 2 -16.94 -0.80 -24.35
N GLY A 3 -18.21 -0.48 -24.13
CA GLY A 3 -18.78 0.86 -24.29
C GLY A 3 -18.52 1.79 -23.10
N TRP A 4 -17.25 2.05 -22.79
CA TRP A 4 -16.86 2.97 -21.72
C TRP A 4 -17.04 4.42 -22.15
N ARG A 5 -17.67 5.23 -21.30
CA ARG A 5 -17.71 6.69 -21.49
C ARG A 5 -16.60 7.33 -20.70
N VAL A 6 -15.83 8.20 -21.35
CA VAL A 6 -14.72 8.91 -20.72
C VAL A 6 -15.03 10.41 -20.71
N CYS A 7 -14.83 11.06 -19.57
CA CYS A 7 -15.07 12.49 -19.42
C CYS A 7 -13.75 13.27 -19.61
N GLY A 8 -13.76 14.42 -20.27
CA GLY A 8 -12.51 15.17 -20.46
C GLY A 8 -12.67 16.64 -20.72
N CYS A 9 -11.56 17.36 -20.56
CA CYS A 9 -11.44 18.78 -20.86
C CYS A 9 -10.46 18.98 -22.03
N THR A 10 -10.93 19.57 -23.14
CA THR A 10 -10.11 20.04 -24.26
C THR A 10 -10.15 21.57 -24.31
N HIS A 11 -9.02 22.21 -24.66
CA HIS A 11 -8.93 23.67 -24.80
C HIS A 11 -9.78 24.26 -25.94
N LEU A 12 -10.44 23.41 -26.74
CA LEU A 12 -11.46 23.78 -27.70
C LEU A 12 -12.61 22.77 -27.62
N ASN A 13 -13.83 23.29 -27.47
CA ASN A 13 -15.12 22.60 -27.49
C ASN A 13 -15.31 21.42 -26.53
N ILE A 14 -16.13 21.70 -25.51
CA ILE A 14 -16.61 20.76 -24.49
C ILE A 14 -17.70 19.89 -25.13
N SER A 15 -17.40 18.66 -25.55
CA SER A 15 -18.46 17.68 -25.81
C SER A 15 -18.93 17.11 -24.47
N LEU A 16 -20.03 17.65 -23.96
CA LEU A 16 -20.78 17.13 -22.83
C LEU A 16 -21.49 15.83 -23.23
N GLN A 17 -21.07 14.70 -22.68
CA GLN A 17 -22.00 13.63 -22.31
C GLN A 17 -21.83 13.38 -20.81
N ALA A 18 -22.52 14.21 -20.03
CA ALA A 18 -22.72 14.02 -18.60
C ALA A 18 -23.73 12.88 -18.35
N GLU A 19 -23.38 11.66 -18.73
CA GLU A 19 -23.96 10.47 -18.09
C GLU A 19 -22.85 9.85 -17.26
N TYR A 20 -22.89 10.09 -15.95
CA TYR A 20 -22.05 9.46 -14.93
C TYR A 20 -22.33 7.95 -14.76
N ASP A 21 -23.09 7.36 -15.68
CA ASP A 21 -23.38 5.95 -15.67
C ASP A 21 -22.15 5.19 -16.16
N THR A 22 -21.49 4.54 -15.20
CA THR A 22 -20.81 3.28 -15.42
C THR A 22 -21.68 2.39 -16.31
N ARG A 23 -21.03 1.57 -17.15
CA ARG A 23 -21.66 0.58 -18.04
C ARG A 23 -23.08 0.15 -17.60
N ARG A 24 -24.10 0.46 -18.41
CA ARG A 24 -25.54 0.16 -18.11
C ARG A 24 -25.82 -1.35 -17.96
N ASP A 25 -24.90 -2.19 -18.40
CA ASP A 25 -24.89 -3.64 -18.26
C ASP A 25 -24.46 -4.14 -16.87
N VAL A 26 -23.99 -3.26 -15.98
CA VAL A 26 -23.51 -3.64 -14.65
C VAL A 26 -24.31 -2.94 -13.55
N GLU A 27 -25.00 -3.72 -12.72
CA GLU A 27 -25.63 -3.22 -11.50
C GLU A 27 -24.62 -3.17 -10.36
N PHE A 28 -24.35 -1.97 -9.86
CA PHE A 28 -23.48 -1.75 -8.71
C PHE A 28 -24.30 -1.62 -7.41
N ALA A 29 -23.74 -2.09 -6.30
CA ALA A 29 -24.30 -1.85 -4.98
C ALA A 29 -24.46 -0.34 -4.70
N LYS A 30 -25.45 0.03 -3.89
CA LYS A 30 -25.72 1.45 -3.56
C LYS A 30 -24.53 2.13 -2.89
N ASP A 31 -23.79 1.38 -2.09
CA ASP A 31 -22.60 1.79 -1.34
C ASP A 31 -21.29 1.45 -2.06
N ALA A 32 -21.35 0.96 -3.31
CA ALA A 32 -20.18 0.59 -4.11
C ALA A 32 -19.10 1.69 -4.09
N PRO A 33 -17.82 1.34 -3.87
CA PRO A 33 -16.73 2.33 -3.88
C PRO A 33 -16.64 3.00 -5.25
N VAL A 34 -16.42 4.31 -5.27
CA VAL A 34 -16.27 5.08 -6.51
C VAL A 34 -14.81 5.45 -6.69
N ILE A 35 -14.19 5.04 -7.78
CA ILE A 35 -12.78 5.28 -8.08
C ILE A 35 -12.67 6.25 -9.25
N GLY A 36 -12.03 7.40 -9.02
CA GLY A 36 -11.68 8.34 -10.08
C GLY A 36 -10.39 7.93 -10.77
N LEU A 37 -10.38 7.79 -12.09
CA LEU A 37 -9.17 7.51 -12.87
C LEU A 37 -8.72 8.75 -13.64
N VAL A 38 -7.45 9.12 -13.53
CA VAL A 38 -6.84 10.21 -14.33
C VAL A 38 -5.95 9.61 -15.41
N MET A 39 -6.22 9.94 -16.66
CA MET A 39 -5.55 9.36 -17.83
C MET A 39 -5.06 10.44 -18.81
N GLN A 40 -4.10 10.07 -19.65
CA GLN A 40 -3.65 10.95 -20.73
C GLN A 40 -4.53 10.78 -21.97
N ARG A 41 -4.90 11.91 -22.60
CA ARG A 41 -5.67 11.88 -23.86
C ARG A 41 -4.91 11.23 -25.02
N SER A 42 -3.58 11.32 -25.03
CA SER A 42 -2.72 10.78 -26.09
C SER A 42 -3.05 9.33 -26.39
N HIS A 43 -3.00 8.45 -25.37
CA HIS A 43 -3.26 7.02 -25.54
C HIS A 43 -4.69 6.70 -26.05
N LEU A 44 -5.69 7.51 -25.66
CA LEU A 44 -7.06 7.36 -26.14
C LEU A 44 -7.20 7.74 -27.63
N VAL A 45 -6.45 8.76 -28.08
CA VAL A 45 -6.49 9.23 -29.47
C VAL A 45 -5.69 8.32 -30.38
N THR A 46 -4.59 7.74 -29.89
CA THR A 46 -3.73 6.84 -30.66
C THR A 46 -4.25 5.41 -30.76
N GLY A 47 -5.31 5.06 -30.02
CA GLY A 47 -5.81 3.68 -29.97
C GLY A 47 -4.88 2.74 -29.16
N ASP A 48 -4.11 3.29 -28.22
CA ASP A 48 -3.20 2.54 -27.34
C ASP A 48 -3.73 2.51 -25.89
N GLU A 49 -5.03 2.30 -25.72
CA GLU A 49 -5.73 2.36 -24.43
C GLU A 49 -5.95 1.00 -23.77
N GLY A 50 -5.40 -0.09 -24.33
CA GLY A 50 -5.64 -1.45 -23.85
C GLY A 50 -5.27 -1.64 -22.38
N HIS A 51 -4.21 -0.95 -21.93
CA HIS A 51 -3.78 -0.94 -20.53
C HIS A 51 -4.74 -0.18 -19.60
N TYR A 52 -5.40 0.88 -20.08
CA TYR A 52 -6.45 1.56 -19.31
C TYR A 52 -7.69 0.69 -19.20
N ALA A 53 -8.12 0.07 -20.30
CA ALA A 53 -9.28 -0.82 -20.31
C ALA A 53 -9.13 -1.96 -19.28
N GLY A 54 -7.93 -2.54 -19.16
CA GLY A 54 -7.64 -3.57 -18.14
C GLY A 54 -7.89 -3.08 -16.71
N VAL A 55 -7.44 -1.88 -16.37
CA VAL A 55 -7.68 -1.28 -15.03
C VAL A 55 -9.16 -1.05 -14.79
N VAL A 56 -9.88 -0.51 -15.77
CA VAL A 56 -11.30 -0.23 -15.59
C VAL A 56 -12.11 -1.52 -15.42
N MET A 57 -11.81 -2.55 -16.21
CA MET A 57 -12.42 -3.88 -16.10
C MET A 57 -12.19 -4.51 -14.73
N GLU A 58 -10.96 -4.45 -14.23
CA GLU A 58 -10.60 -5.04 -12.94
C GLU A 58 -11.28 -4.32 -11.76
N LEU A 59 -11.39 -3.00 -11.80
CA LEU A 59 -12.12 -2.22 -10.79
C LEU A 59 -13.62 -2.56 -10.79
N GLU A 60 -14.24 -2.63 -11.96
CA GLU A 60 -15.66 -3.01 -12.07
C GLU A 60 -15.91 -4.45 -11.61
N ALA A 61 -15.02 -5.39 -11.96
CA ALA A 61 -15.10 -6.78 -11.49
C ALA A 61 -15.02 -6.89 -9.96
N ARG A 62 -14.36 -5.93 -9.30
CA ARG A 62 -14.30 -5.81 -7.83
C ARG A 62 -15.49 -5.06 -7.23
N GLY A 63 -16.48 -4.70 -8.04
CA GLY A 63 -17.70 -4.01 -7.63
C GLY A 63 -17.51 -2.51 -7.40
N ALA A 64 -16.46 -1.90 -7.96
CA ALA A 64 -16.22 -0.46 -7.88
C ALA A 64 -16.79 0.27 -9.10
N LYS A 65 -17.43 1.41 -8.87
CA LYS A 65 -17.81 2.34 -9.93
C LYS A 65 -16.58 3.11 -10.37
N VAL A 66 -16.42 3.35 -11.67
CA VAL A 66 -15.24 4.04 -12.19
C VAL A 66 -15.63 5.32 -12.91
N VAL A 67 -14.94 6.41 -12.58
CA VAL A 67 -15.08 7.72 -13.24
C VAL A 67 -13.78 8.06 -13.96
N PRO A 68 -13.63 7.67 -15.24
CA PRO A 68 -12.41 7.93 -15.98
C PRO A 68 -12.41 9.33 -16.57
N VAL A 69 -11.37 10.11 -16.25
CA VAL A 69 -11.16 11.46 -16.76
C VAL A 69 -9.85 11.59 -17.53
N PHE A 70 -9.80 12.49 -18.50
CA PHE A 70 -8.58 12.82 -19.23
C PHE A 70 -8.39 14.32 -19.43
N ALA A 71 -7.13 14.70 -19.63
CA ALA A 71 -6.74 16.01 -20.15
C ALA A 71 -5.83 15.86 -21.38
N GLY A 72 -5.94 16.80 -22.31
CA GLY A 72 -4.98 16.94 -23.41
C GLY A 72 -3.73 17.75 -23.03
N GLY A 73 -3.82 18.57 -21.99
CA GLY A 73 -2.69 19.29 -21.41
C GLY A 73 -2.06 18.53 -20.24
N LEU A 74 -1.14 19.21 -19.56
CA LEU A 74 -0.44 18.69 -18.37
C LEU A 74 -1.09 19.16 -17.05
N ASP A 75 -2.25 19.80 -17.11
CA ASP A 75 -3.02 20.18 -15.92
C ASP A 75 -4.23 19.25 -15.78
N PHE A 76 -4.08 18.23 -14.93
CA PHE A 76 -5.15 17.28 -14.61
C PHE A 76 -6.01 17.73 -13.43
N SER A 77 -5.68 18.85 -12.76
CA SER A 77 -6.54 19.41 -11.71
C SER A 77 -7.88 19.89 -12.25
N SER A 78 -7.90 20.36 -13.51
CA SER A 78 -9.11 20.84 -14.18
C SER A 78 -10.19 19.75 -14.34
N PRO A 79 -9.91 18.58 -14.95
CA PRO A 79 -10.89 17.50 -14.99
C PRO A 79 -11.23 16.94 -13.60
N VAL A 80 -10.27 16.88 -12.67
CA VAL A 80 -10.55 16.47 -11.28
C VAL A 80 -11.59 17.38 -10.63
N LYS A 81 -11.38 18.71 -10.66
CA LYS A 81 -12.33 19.70 -10.10
C LYS A 81 -13.71 19.66 -10.75
N LYS A 82 -13.79 19.26 -12.02
CA LYS A 82 -15.05 19.22 -12.77
C LYS A 82 -15.84 17.93 -12.56
N PHE A 83 -15.16 16.79 -12.49
CA PHE A 83 -15.83 15.48 -12.62
C PHE A 83 -15.76 14.60 -11.35
N PHE A 84 -14.87 14.89 -10.40
CA PHE A 84 -14.76 14.09 -9.17
C PHE A 84 -15.59 14.63 -8.00
N TYR A 85 -16.33 15.70 -8.21
CA TYR A 85 -17.25 16.28 -7.24
C TYR A 85 -18.69 15.91 -7.57
N ASP A 86 -19.53 15.95 -6.54
CA ASP A 86 -20.96 15.69 -6.67
C ASP A 86 -21.58 16.59 -7.76
N PRO A 87 -22.19 16.01 -8.80
CA PRO A 87 -22.79 16.77 -9.90
C PRO A 87 -23.97 17.66 -9.44
N LEU A 88 -24.55 17.38 -8.27
CA LEU A 88 -25.61 18.21 -7.67
C LEU A 88 -25.07 19.46 -6.97
N GLY A 89 -23.74 19.69 -6.97
CA GLY A 89 -23.14 20.91 -6.49
C GLY A 89 -23.00 20.98 -4.96
N SER A 90 -23.06 19.84 -4.25
CA SER A 90 -22.86 19.80 -2.79
C SER A 90 -21.43 20.16 -2.35
N GLY A 91 -20.49 20.26 -3.30
CA GLY A 91 -19.07 20.50 -3.04
C GLY A 91 -18.35 19.31 -2.42
N LYS A 92 -19.03 18.17 -2.22
CA LYS A 92 -18.43 16.94 -1.70
C LYS A 92 -17.80 16.13 -2.82
N ALA A 93 -16.71 15.43 -2.50
CA ALA A 93 -16.14 14.43 -3.39
C ALA A 93 -17.16 13.33 -3.68
N PHE A 94 -17.39 13.07 -4.97
CA PHE A 94 -18.19 11.95 -5.46
C PHE A 94 -17.37 10.65 -5.49
N VAL A 95 -16.05 10.77 -5.71
CA VAL A 95 -15.11 9.66 -5.67
C VAL A 95 -14.66 9.37 -4.23
N ASP A 96 -14.33 8.11 -3.95
CA ASP A 96 -13.81 7.65 -2.67
C ASP A 96 -12.27 7.50 -2.68
N CYS A 97 -11.67 7.36 -3.88
CA CYS A 97 -10.23 7.26 -4.11
C CYS A 97 -9.91 7.76 -5.53
N CYS A 98 -8.76 8.42 -5.70
CA CYS A 98 -8.26 8.93 -6.98
C CYS A 98 -7.01 8.15 -7.39
N VAL A 99 -7.02 7.57 -8.59
CA VAL A 99 -5.87 6.84 -9.16
C VAL A 99 -5.44 7.53 -10.46
N SER A 100 -4.24 8.09 -10.45
CA SER A 100 -3.60 8.58 -11.66
C SER A 100 -2.86 7.47 -12.37
N LEU A 101 -3.19 7.26 -13.64
CA LEU A 101 -2.52 6.34 -14.56
C LEU A 101 -1.59 7.08 -15.53
N THR A 102 -1.32 8.36 -15.26
CA THR A 102 -0.48 9.20 -16.13
C THR A 102 1.02 8.97 -15.91
N GLY A 103 1.40 8.48 -14.72
CA GLY A 103 2.78 8.43 -14.26
C GLY A 103 3.42 9.82 -14.11
N PHE A 104 2.65 10.90 -14.00
CA PHE A 104 3.16 12.26 -13.82
C PHE A 104 2.48 12.96 -12.63
N ALA A 105 3.07 14.09 -12.23
CA ALA A 105 2.44 15.02 -11.30
C ALA A 105 1.05 15.44 -11.81
N LEU A 106 0.14 15.79 -10.89
CA LEU A 106 -1.22 16.18 -11.22
C LEU A 106 -1.26 17.48 -12.03
N VAL A 107 -0.33 18.40 -11.74
CA VAL A 107 -0.24 19.70 -12.43
C VAL A 107 1.19 19.95 -12.88
N GLY A 108 1.37 19.98 -14.19
CA GLY A 108 2.64 20.20 -14.85
C GLY A 108 3.23 18.92 -15.45
N GLY A 109 4.38 19.08 -16.09
CA GLY A 109 5.09 17.96 -16.73
C GLY A 109 6.54 17.86 -16.29
N PRO A 110 7.31 16.94 -16.89
CA PRO A 110 8.71 16.68 -16.53
C PRO A 110 9.61 17.92 -16.45
N ALA A 111 9.33 18.93 -17.29
CA ALA A 111 10.13 20.16 -17.37
C ALA A 111 9.73 21.24 -16.33
N ARG A 112 8.47 21.26 -15.90
CA ARG A 112 7.95 22.24 -14.93
C ARG A 112 6.69 21.69 -14.27
N GLN A 113 6.79 21.44 -12.97
CA GLN A 113 5.68 21.02 -12.10
C GLN A 113 5.18 22.18 -11.24
N ASP A 114 3.90 22.15 -10.88
CA ASP A 114 3.25 23.08 -9.96
C ASP A 114 2.60 22.30 -8.81
N ALA A 115 3.45 21.77 -7.92
CA ALA A 115 3.03 21.01 -6.76
C ALA A 115 2.10 21.81 -5.81
N PRO A 116 2.30 23.13 -5.55
CA PRO A 116 1.37 23.90 -4.73
C PRO A 116 -0.08 23.86 -5.25
N LYS A 117 -0.27 24.03 -6.56
CA LYS A 117 -1.61 23.95 -7.18
C LYS A 117 -2.18 22.53 -7.15
N ALA A 118 -1.34 21.51 -7.33
CA ALA A 118 -1.75 20.12 -7.19
C ALA A 118 -2.22 19.81 -5.76
N ILE A 119 -1.43 20.21 -4.75
CA ILE A 119 -1.74 20.03 -3.33
C ILE A 119 -3.05 20.73 -2.96
N GLU A 120 -3.29 21.95 -3.45
CA GLU A 120 -4.56 22.66 -3.24
C GLU A 120 -5.75 21.85 -3.78
N ALA A 121 -5.68 21.42 -5.04
CA ALA A 121 -6.75 20.64 -5.67
C ALA A 121 -6.99 19.28 -4.98
N LEU A 122 -5.94 18.61 -4.54
CA LEU A 122 -6.01 17.33 -3.85
C LEU A 122 -6.52 17.47 -2.41
N LYS A 123 -6.13 18.53 -1.69
CA LYS A 123 -6.65 18.85 -0.35
C LYS A 123 -8.12 19.20 -0.37
N GLU A 124 -8.58 19.93 -1.39
CA GLU A 124 -10.01 20.20 -1.58
C GLU A 124 -10.80 18.90 -1.83
N LEU A 125 -10.26 17.98 -2.62
CA LEU A 125 -10.90 16.70 -2.91
C LEU A 125 -10.92 15.77 -1.68
N ASN A 126 -9.83 15.77 -0.90
CA ASN A 126 -9.67 15.03 0.36
C ASN A 126 -10.01 13.53 0.26
N VAL A 127 -9.38 12.86 -0.72
CA VAL A 127 -9.44 11.40 -0.93
C VAL A 127 -8.02 10.86 -1.12
N PRO A 128 -7.77 9.56 -0.87
CA PRO A 128 -6.49 8.94 -1.20
C PRO A 128 -6.12 9.15 -2.67
N TYR A 129 -4.88 9.57 -2.92
CA TYR A 129 -4.36 9.84 -4.26
C TYR A 129 -3.23 8.88 -4.60
N LEU A 130 -3.51 7.89 -5.44
CA LEU A 130 -2.52 6.89 -5.89
C LEU A 130 -2.00 7.30 -7.26
N VAL A 131 -0.71 7.11 -7.52
CA VAL A 131 -0.13 7.35 -8.83
C VAL A 131 0.58 6.10 -9.30
N SER A 132 0.04 5.46 -10.32
CA SER A 132 0.61 4.28 -10.95
C SER A 132 1.26 4.63 -12.27
N LEU A 133 2.40 3.99 -12.54
CA LEU A 133 3.24 4.34 -13.67
C LEU A 133 3.16 3.28 -14.78
N PRO A 134 3.03 3.69 -16.05
CA PRO A 134 3.31 2.82 -17.19
C PRO A 134 4.82 2.75 -17.42
N LEU A 135 5.32 1.63 -17.93
CA LEU A 135 6.70 1.55 -18.43
C LEU A 135 6.83 2.34 -19.73
N VAL A 136 7.79 3.28 -19.77
CA VAL A 136 7.98 4.20 -20.91
C VAL A 136 9.34 4.01 -21.55
N PHE A 137 10.41 3.89 -20.75
CA PHE A 137 11.79 3.84 -21.25
C PHE A 137 12.39 2.42 -21.24
N GLN A 138 11.64 1.43 -20.77
CA GLN A 138 12.07 0.03 -20.72
C GLN A 138 10.92 -0.89 -21.14
N THR A 139 11.26 -2.06 -21.69
CA THR A 139 10.29 -3.11 -22.00
C THR A 139 9.87 -3.85 -20.74
N THR A 140 8.79 -4.64 -20.85
CA THR A 140 8.34 -5.50 -19.76
C THR A 140 9.43 -6.51 -19.35
N GLU A 141 10.15 -7.08 -20.31
CA GLU A 141 11.21 -8.06 -20.08
C GLU A 141 12.41 -7.44 -19.36
N GLU A 142 12.82 -6.23 -19.77
CA GLU A 142 13.88 -5.47 -19.11
C GLU A 142 13.53 -5.15 -17.66
N TRP A 143 12.27 -4.75 -17.41
CA TRP A 143 11.78 -4.53 -16.05
C TRP A 143 11.81 -5.81 -15.21
N LEU A 144 11.32 -6.93 -15.75
CA LEU A 144 11.29 -8.21 -15.05
C LEU A 144 12.70 -8.70 -14.71
N GLY A 145 13.65 -8.56 -15.64
CA GLY A 145 15.06 -8.93 -15.45
C GLY A 145 15.89 -7.98 -14.58
N SER A 146 15.39 -6.79 -14.26
CA SER A 146 16.12 -5.77 -13.49
C SER A 146 16.02 -5.97 -11.97
N GLU A 147 17.15 -6.02 -11.26
CA GLU A 147 17.18 -5.98 -9.79
C GLU A 147 16.76 -4.60 -9.24
N LEU A 148 17.07 -3.52 -9.98
CA LEU A 148 16.64 -2.16 -9.61
C LEU A 148 15.13 -1.97 -9.81
N GLY A 149 14.54 -2.68 -10.78
CA GLY A 149 13.17 -2.52 -11.21
C GLY A 149 13.03 -1.42 -12.26
N VAL A 150 12.43 -0.30 -11.90
CA VAL A 150 12.14 0.81 -12.83
C VAL A 150 13.41 1.58 -13.22
N HIS A 151 13.58 1.92 -14.50
CA HIS A 151 14.72 2.66 -15.01
C HIS A 151 14.93 3.98 -14.22
N PRO A 152 16.16 4.37 -13.84
CA PRO A 152 16.40 5.54 -12.98
C PRO A 152 15.79 6.86 -13.48
N VAL A 153 15.77 7.07 -14.80
CA VAL A 153 15.12 8.24 -15.41
C VAL A 153 13.60 8.21 -15.19
N GLN A 154 12.96 7.04 -15.26
CA GLN A 154 11.54 6.91 -14.91
C GLN A 154 11.31 7.11 -13.43
N VAL A 155 12.20 6.65 -12.55
CA VAL A 155 12.08 6.88 -11.09
C VAL A 155 12.05 8.38 -10.80
N ALA A 156 12.98 9.15 -11.37
CA ALA A 156 13.02 10.59 -11.17
C ALA A 156 11.73 11.30 -11.66
N LEU A 157 11.14 10.84 -12.77
CA LEU A 157 10.01 11.53 -13.40
C LEU A 157 8.63 11.04 -12.93
N GLN A 158 8.50 9.74 -12.68
CA GLN A 158 7.22 9.08 -12.44
C GLN A 158 7.02 8.63 -10.99
N VAL A 159 8.06 8.73 -10.16
CA VAL A 159 7.98 8.43 -8.72
C VAL A 159 8.26 9.67 -7.90
N ALA A 160 9.43 10.29 -8.07
CA ALA A 160 9.82 11.43 -7.25
C ALA A 160 8.96 12.69 -7.46
N LEU A 161 8.51 12.99 -8.69
CA LEU A 161 7.64 14.16 -8.93
C LEU A 161 6.24 13.97 -8.33
N PRO A 162 5.53 12.85 -8.57
CA PRO A 162 4.24 12.62 -7.92
C PRO A 162 4.30 12.58 -6.39
N GLU A 163 5.40 12.11 -5.80
CA GLU A 163 5.58 12.14 -4.33
C GLU A 163 5.50 13.58 -3.76
N LEU A 164 5.91 14.59 -4.52
CA LEU A 164 5.78 16.00 -4.12
C LEU A 164 4.32 16.48 -4.09
N ASP A 165 3.42 15.83 -4.81
CA ASP A 165 1.98 16.07 -4.75
C ASP A 165 1.32 15.34 -3.56
N GLY A 166 2.07 14.48 -2.85
CA GLY A 166 1.55 13.57 -1.82
C GLY A 166 0.99 12.26 -2.39
N ALA A 167 1.45 11.84 -3.57
CA ALA A 167 1.02 10.60 -4.21
C ALA A 167 1.43 9.35 -3.41
N LEU A 168 0.55 8.36 -3.44
CA LEU A 168 0.74 7.06 -2.81
C LEU A 168 1.11 5.98 -3.85
N GLU A 169 1.93 5.02 -3.41
CA GLU A 169 2.08 3.69 -4.02
C GLU A 169 2.41 3.69 -5.54
N PRO A 170 3.68 3.91 -5.94
CA PRO A 170 4.12 3.88 -7.33
C PRO A 170 4.19 2.45 -7.88
N ILE A 171 3.03 1.87 -8.20
CA ILE A 171 2.91 0.53 -8.79
C ILE A 171 3.02 0.63 -10.32
N VAL A 172 3.85 -0.24 -10.90
CA VAL A 172 3.90 -0.43 -12.35
C VAL A 172 2.67 -1.21 -12.78
N PHE A 173 1.76 -0.60 -13.55
CA PHE A 173 0.51 -1.28 -13.96
C PHE A 173 0.49 -1.67 -15.45
N ALA A 174 1.29 -1.01 -16.27
CA ALA A 174 1.35 -1.24 -17.70
C ALA A 174 2.79 -1.50 -18.16
N GLY A 175 2.95 -2.56 -18.93
CA GLY A 175 4.18 -2.95 -19.59
C GLY A 175 4.33 -2.26 -20.95
N ARG A 176 5.50 -2.43 -21.57
CA ARG A 176 5.80 -1.91 -22.90
C ARG A 176 6.31 -3.04 -23.77
N ASP A 177 5.64 -3.27 -24.90
CA ASP A 177 5.99 -4.31 -25.85
C ASP A 177 7.24 -3.92 -26.65
N SER A 178 8.19 -4.85 -26.75
CA SER A 178 9.50 -4.62 -27.39
C SER A 178 9.40 -4.45 -28.92
N ASN A 179 8.41 -5.07 -29.56
CA ASN A 179 8.29 -5.09 -31.02
C ASN A 179 7.47 -3.91 -31.55
N THR A 180 6.39 -3.58 -30.85
CA THR A 180 5.39 -2.58 -31.27
C THR A 180 5.57 -1.26 -30.54
N GLY A 181 6.28 -1.25 -29.40
CA GLY A 181 6.41 -0.08 -28.53
C GLY A 181 5.12 0.31 -27.82
N LYS A 182 4.04 -0.46 -27.98
CA LYS A 182 2.72 -0.21 -27.39
C LYS A 182 2.66 -0.61 -25.92
N SER A 183 1.80 0.07 -25.17
CA SER A 183 1.55 -0.26 -23.77
C SER A 183 0.53 -1.38 -23.62
N HIS A 184 0.82 -2.36 -22.78
CA HIS A 184 -0.07 -3.48 -22.49
C HIS A 184 -0.32 -3.65 -20.98
N SER A 185 -1.50 -4.13 -20.63
CA SER A 185 -1.85 -4.44 -19.22
C SER A 185 -0.93 -5.51 -18.65
N LEU A 186 -0.53 -5.36 -17.40
CA LEU A 186 0.11 -6.42 -16.61
C LEU A 186 -0.93 -6.95 -15.60
N PRO A 187 -1.60 -8.10 -15.86
CA PRO A 187 -2.77 -8.52 -15.08
C PRO A 187 -2.56 -8.59 -13.57
N ASP A 188 -1.46 -9.19 -13.12
CA ASP A 188 -1.08 -9.27 -11.70
C ASP A 188 -0.94 -7.89 -11.06
N ARG A 189 -0.28 -6.96 -11.75
CA ARG A 189 -0.06 -5.60 -11.24
C ARG A 189 -1.34 -4.76 -11.24
N VAL A 190 -2.15 -4.90 -12.28
CA VAL A 190 -3.47 -4.28 -12.36
C VAL A 190 -4.35 -4.77 -11.22
N ALA A 191 -4.35 -6.08 -10.94
CA ALA A 191 -5.08 -6.65 -9.81
C ALA A 191 -4.63 -6.05 -8.47
N THR A 192 -3.32 -5.96 -8.20
CA THR A 192 -2.80 -5.36 -6.97
C THR A 192 -3.18 -3.88 -6.84
N LEU A 193 -3.00 -3.09 -7.89
CA LEU A 193 -3.39 -1.68 -7.91
C LEU A 193 -4.89 -1.50 -7.61
N CYS A 194 -5.74 -2.23 -8.34
CA CYS A 194 -7.19 -2.12 -8.20
C CYS A 194 -7.64 -2.57 -6.81
N MET A 195 -7.02 -3.61 -6.25
CA MET A 195 -7.31 -4.09 -4.92
C MET A 195 -6.94 -3.07 -3.84
N ARG A 196 -5.77 -2.43 -3.94
CA ARG A 196 -5.34 -1.38 -3.01
C ARG A 196 -6.20 -0.13 -3.12
N ALA A 197 -6.51 0.32 -4.35
CA ALA A 197 -7.40 1.46 -4.58
C ALA A 197 -8.80 1.24 -3.97
N VAL A 198 -9.37 0.04 -4.13
CA VAL A 198 -10.65 -0.34 -3.52
C VAL A 198 -10.56 -0.40 -2.00
N ASN A 199 -9.47 -0.90 -1.42
CA ASN A 199 -9.31 -0.94 0.03
C ASN A 199 -9.17 0.47 0.64
N TRP A 200 -8.45 1.37 -0.02
CA TRP A 200 -8.42 2.80 0.35
C TRP A 200 -9.81 3.44 0.30
N ALA A 201 -10.59 3.17 -0.76
CA ALA A 201 -11.97 3.64 -0.88
C ALA A 201 -12.89 3.07 0.21
N ARG A 202 -12.76 1.77 0.52
CA ARG A 202 -13.52 1.12 1.59
C ARG A 202 -13.18 1.68 2.96
N LEU A 203 -11.90 1.97 3.23
CA LEU A 203 -11.46 2.58 4.48
C LEU A 203 -12.12 3.94 4.72
N ARG A 204 -12.34 4.71 3.64
CA ARG A 204 -13.07 5.99 3.70
C ARG A 204 -14.55 5.81 4.03
N LYS A 205 -15.21 4.81 3.45
CA LYS A 205 -16.65 4.56 3.62
C LYS A 205 -17.02 3.89 4.94
N LYS A 206 -16.12 3.06 5.48
CA LYS A 206 -16.38 2.29 6.70
C LYS A 206 -16.55 3.22 7.91
N ALA A 207 -17.51 2.91 8.78
CA ALA A 207 -17.70 3.65 10.02
C ALA A 207 -16.51 3.43 10.98
N ASN A 208 -16.10 4.45 11.72
CA ASN A 208 -14.94 4.37 12.63
C ASN A 208 -15.04 3.22 13.64
N ALA A 209 -16.24 2.93 14.16
CA ALA A 209 -16.46 1.84 15.11
C ALA A 209 -16.17 0.44 14.53
N GLU A 210 -16.30 0.27 13.20
CA GLU A 210 -16.11 -1.01 12.51
C GLU A 210 -14.70 -1.17 11.91
N LYS A 211 -13.92 -0.10 11.86
CA LYS A 211 -12.55 -0.13 11.32
C LYS A 211 -11.64 -0.96 12.21
N LYS A 212 -10.94 -1.90 11.58
CA LYS A 212 -9.92 -2.76 12.18
C LYS A 212 -8.54 -2.23 11.84
N LEU A 213 -7.79 -1.83 12.86
CA LEU A 213 -6.44 -1.30 12.71
C LEU A 213 -5.43 -2.28 13.28
N ALA A 214 -4.45 -2.68 12.47
CA ALA A 214 -3.27 -3.37 12.96
C ALA A 214 -2.17 -2.34 13.25
N ILE A 215 -1.54 -2.42 14.41
CA ILE A 215 -0.37 -1.63 14.80
C ILE A 215 0.80 -2.60 14.91
N THR A 216 1.81 -2.41 14.08
CA THR A 216 3.00 -3.28 14.03
C THR A 216 4.16 -2.62 14.73
N VAL A 217 4.69 -3.28 15.76
CA VAL A 217 5.87 -2.86 16.52
C VAL A 217 7.08 -3.67 16.09
N PHE A 218 8.20 -3.00 15.88
CA PHE A 218 9.47 -3.63 15.51
C PHE A 218 10.29 -4.03 16.72
N SER A 219 10.89 -5.21 16.65
CA SER A 219 11.84 -5.75 17.64
C SER A 219 13.26 -5.64 17.08
N PHE A 220 13.88 -4.47 17.18
CA PHE A 220 15.20 -4.22 16.60
C PHE A 220 16.05 -3.30 17.49
N PRO A 221 17.34 -3.64 17.76
CA PRO A 221 18.08 -4.86 17.37
C PRO A 221 17.72 -6.09 18.22
N PRO A 222 17.76 -7.31 17.63
CA PRO A 222 17.35 -8.55 18.30
C PRO A 222 18.21 -8.93 19.52
N ASP A 223 19.50 -8.56 19.54
CA ASP A 223 20.43 -8.91 20.64
C ASP A 223 20.43 -7.93 21.82
N LYS A 224 19.83 -6.76 21.66
CA LYS A 224 19.82 -5.73 22.72
C LYS A 224 18.52 -5.71 23.52
N GLY A 225 17.62 -6.63 23.21
CA GLY A 225 16.35 -6.76 23.90
C GLY A 225 15.64 -5.43 24.04
N ASN A 226 15.33 -4.73 22.94
CA ASN A 226 14.56 -3.50 23.02
C ASN A 226 13.43 -3.58 22.00
N VAL A 227 12.36 -4.29 22.35
CA VAL A 227 11.11 -4.25 21.59
C VAL A 227 10.58 -2.81 21.61
N GLY A 228 10.33 -2.21 20.44
CA GLY A 228 9.79 -0.86 20.36
C GLY A 228 10.79 0.27 20.59
N THR A 229 12.09 0.09 20.33
CA THR A 229 13.01 1.23 20.16
C THR A 229 13.12 1.61 18.69
N ALA A 230 12.51 2.73 18.31
CA ALA A 230 12.86 3.47 17.10
C ALA A 230 13.67 4.72 17.51
N ALA A 231 14.60 5.16 16.67
CA ALA A 231 15.48 6.29 16.98
C ALA A 231 14.64 7.50 17.43
N TYR A 232 14.85 7.95 18.67
CA TYR A 232 14.17 9.10 19.29
C TYR A 232 12.64 8.98 19.47
N LEU A 233 12.06 7.77 19.46
CA LEU A 233 10.62 7.58 19.63
C LEU A 233 10.29 6.65 20.81
N ASN A 234 9.50 7.14 21.77
CA ASN A 234 8.84 6.28 22.77
C ASN A 234 7.66 5.57 22.07
N VAL A 235 7.91 4.37 21.52
CA VAL A 235 6.92 3.65 20.68
C VAL A 235 5.67 3.31 21.48
N PHE A 236 5.81 2.65 22.64
CA PHE A 236 4.64 2.25 23.45
C PHE A 236 3.87 3.47 24.00
N GLY A 237 4.55 4.54 24.40
CA GLY A 237 3.88 5.77 24.80
C GLY A 237 3.15 6.46 23.64
N SER A 238 3.72 6.41 22.43
CA SER A 238 3.05 6.92 21.22
C SER A 238 1.83 6.09 20.85
N ILE A 239 1.94 4.76 20.90
CA ILE A 239 0.82 3.83 20.67
C ILE A 239 -0.29 4.09 21.69
N PHE A 240 0.04 4.26 22.97
CA PHE A 240 -0.95 4.55 24.00
C PHE A 240 -1.73 5.84 23.74
N ARG A 241 -1.05 6.90 23.26
CA ARG A 241 -1.71 8.15 22.84
C ARG A 241 -2.59 7.95 21.61
N VAL A 242 -2.13 7.19 20.62
CA VAL A 242 -2.94 6.83 19.43
C VAL A 242 -4.20 6.07 19.85
N LEU A 243 -4.11 5.08 20.74
CA LEU A 243 -5.28 4.35 21.22
C LEU A 243 -6.29 5.24 21.95
N LYS A 244 -5.81 6.21 22.75
CA LYS A 244 -6.67 7.19 23.43
C LYS A 244 -7.43 8.06 22.43
N GLU A 245 -6.75 8.56 21.40
CA GLU A 245 -7.38 9.41 20.39
C GLU A 245 -8.35 8.60 19.50
N LEU A 246 -7.97 7.38 19.10
CA LEU A 246 -8.86 6.49 18.36
C LEU A 246 -10.17 6.22 19.13
N ARG A 247 -10.11 6.00 20.44
CA ARG A 247 -11.30 5.84 21.27
C ARG A 247 -12.19 7.09 21.25
N LYS A 248 -11.58 8.28 21.32
CA LYS A 248 -12.27 9.57 21.29
C LYS A 248 -12.95 9.82 19.94
N GLU A 249 -12.31 9.39 18.85
CA GLU A 249 -12.82 9.44 17.47
C GLU A 249 -13.83 8.31 17.15
N GLY A 250 -14.23 7.51 18.14
CA GLY A 250 -15.28 6.51 18.03
C GLY A 250 -14.84 5.14 17.50
N TYR A 251 -13.54 4.84 17.47
CA TYR A 251 -13.04 3.50 17.15
C TYR A 251 -13.28 2.54 18.32
N ASN A 252 -13.57 1.27 18.00
CA ASN A 252 -13.70 0.22 19.00
C ASN A 252 -12.30 -0.27 19.46
N VAL A 253 -11.78 0.32 20.53
CA VAL A 253 -10.50 -0.07 21.15
C VAL A 253 -10.66 -1.06 22.32
N GLY A 254 -11.86 -1.61 22.55
CA GLY A 254 -12.11 -2.52 23.67
C GLY A 254 -11.69 -1.99 25.04
N SER A 255 -11.12 -2.87 25.88
CA SER A 255 -10.61 -2.51 27.21
C SER A 255 -9.21 -1.87 27.12
N LEU A 256 -9.17 -0.55 27.02
CA LEU A 256 -7.92 0.22 27.01
C LEU A 256 -7.17 0.06 28.35
N PRO A 257 -5.85 -0.20 28.34
CA PRO A 257 -5.00 -0.12 29.54
C PRO A 257 -5.08 1.26 30.22
N MET A 258 -4.84 1.32 31.53
CA MET A 258 -4.92 2.58 32.29
C MET A 258 -3.68 3.46 32.07
N ASN A 259 -2.54 2.86 31.78
CA ASN A 259 -1.25 3.53 31.60
C ASN A 259 -0.35 2.79 30.59
N GLU A 260 0.75 3.44 30.19
CA GLU A 260 1.73 2.89 29.24
C GLU A 260 2.35 1.57 29.76
N THR A 261 2.58 1.46 31.06
CA THR A 261 3.16 0.26 31.68
C THR A 261 2.25 -0.96 31.56
N GLU A 262 0.94 -0.80 31.76
CA GLU A 262 -0.04 -1.86 31.55
C GLU A 262 -0.15 -2.27 30.08
N LEU A 263 -0.03 -1.31 29.16
CA LEU A 263 0.03 -1.62 27.73
C LEU A 263 1.24 -2.49 27.41
N ILE A 264 2.42 -2.13 27.93
CA ILE A 264 3.64 -2.92 27.76
C ILE A 264 3.46 -4.32 28.37
N GLN A 265 2.96 -4.42 29.60
CA GLN A 265 2.72 -5.70 30.29
C GLN A 265 1.68 -6.59 29.59
N SER A 266 0.74 -6.01 28.85
CA SER A 266 -0.25 -6.77 28.09
C SER A 266 0.32 -7.42 26.83
N VAL A 267 1.43 -6.86 26.31
CA VAL A 267 2.12 -7.32 25.10
C VAL A 267 3.36 -8.17 25.46
N LEU A 268 4.06 -7.82 26.55
CA LEU A 268 5.22 -8.50 27.13
C LEU A 268 4.81 -9.12 28.47
N GLN A 269 4.74 -10.45 28.58
CA GLN A 269 4.18 -11.16 29.73
C GLN A 269 4.98 -11.01 31.05
N ALA A 270 6.19 -10.43 31.07
CA ALA A 270 7.05 -10.34 32.26
C ALA A 270 7.41 -8.90 32.67
N LYS A 271 7.38 -8.61 33.98
CA LYS A 271 7.67 -7.29 34.60
C LYS A 271 9.14 -6.88 34.63
N GLU A 272 10.09 -7.82 34.49
CA GLU A 272 11.53 -7.57 34.77
C GLU A 272 12.54 -8.22 33.81
N ALA A 273 12.12 -8.88 32.73
CA ALA A 273 13.05 -9.69 31.94
C ALA A 273 13.67 -8.95 30.75
N LYS A 274 14.98 -9.15 30.59
CA LYS A 274 15.73 -8.95 29.33
C LYS A 274 14.87 -9.51 28.18
N PHE A 275 14.60 -8.68 27.19
CA PHE A 275 13.55 -8.90 26.20
C PHE A 275 13.91 -10.06 25.25
N ASN A 276 13.65 -11.28 25.69
CA ASN A 276 13.74 -12.48 24.89
C ASN A 276 12.38 -12.79 24.26
N SER A 277 12.39 -13.42 23.08
CA SER A 277 11.19 -13.83 22.33
C SER A 277 10.25 -14.77 23.09
N SER A 278 10.72 -15.39 24.19
CA SER A 278 9.95 -16.27 25.07
C SER A 278 8.86 -15.58 25.88
N ASP A 279 8.90 -14.25 25.99
CA ASP A 279 8.04 -13.49 26.90
C ASP A 279 6.93 -12.70 26.16
N LEU A 280 6.78 -12.91 24.85
CA LEU A 280 5.76 -12.22 24.04
C LEU A 280 4.39 -12.86 24.19
N ASN A 281 3.33 -12.05 24.30
CA ASN A 281 1.98 -12.57 24.30
C ASN A 281 1.63 -13.20 22.94
N ILE A 282 1.22 -14.47 22.95
CA ILE A 282 0.72 -15.16 21.76
C ILE A 282 -0.73 -14.71 21.53
N ALA A 283 -0.97 -13.99 20.44
CA ALA A 283 -2.30 -13.57 20.02
C ALA A 283 -3.05 -14.69 19.30
N TYR A 284 -2.32 -15.44 18.47
CA TYR A 284 -2.88 -16.47 17.62
C TYR A 284 -1.85 -17.58 17.38
N ARG A 285 -2.33 -18.83 17.33
CA ARG A 285 -1.55 -20.00 16.90
C ARG A 285 -2.12 -20.44 15.57
N MET A 286 -1.36 -20.24 14.50
CA MET A 286 -1.76 -20.57 13.14
C MET A 286 -1.27 -22.00 12.83
N PRO A 287 -2.18 -22.98 12.67
CA PRO A 287 -1.78 -24.32 12.25
C PRO A 287 -1.09 -24.28 10.89
N THR A 288 -0.10 -25.15 10.66
CA THR A 288 0.60 -25.23 9.37
C THR A 288 -0.34 -25.43 8.18
N SER A 289 -1.43 -26.17 8.34
CA SER A 289 -2.45 -26.39 7.30
C SER A 289 -3.24 -25.13 6.95
N GLU A 290 -3.45 -24.23 7.92
CA GLU A 290 -4.08 -22.94 7.67
C GLU A 290 -3.08 -21.99 6.99
N TYR A 291 -1.83 -21.99 7.45
CA TYR A 291 -0.75 -21.20 6.86
C TYR A 291 -0.53 -21.51 5.38
N THR A 292 -0.35 -22.79 5.02
CA THR A 292 -0.11 -23.17 3.62
C THR A 292 -1.31 -22.90 2.72
N LYS A 293 -2.53 -22.89 3.26
CA LYS A 293 -3.74 -22.55 2.51
C LYS A 293 -3.88 -21.04 2.26
N LEU A 294 -3.48 -20.21 3.22
CA LEU A 294 -3.68 -18.76 3.17
C LEU A 294 -2.47 -17.98 2.62
N CYS A 295 -1.25 -18.53 2.76
CA CYS A 295 -0.02 -17.92 2.30
C CYS A 295 0.42 -18.55 0.97
N GLU A 296 0.10 -17.88 -0.15
CA GLU A 296 0.33 -18.40 -1.51
C GLU A 296 1.82 -18.60 -1.83
N TYR A 297 2.71 -17.85 -1.19
CA TYR A 297 4.16 -17.92 -1.39
C TYR A 297 4.87 -18.78 -0.33
N SER A 298 4.14 -19.58 0.46
CA SER A 298 4.77 -20.40 1.51
C SER A 298 5.81 -21.39 0.98
N GLU A 299 5.57 -21.96 -0.22
CA GLU A 299 6.47 -22.91 -0.87
C GLU A 299 7.81 -22.27 -1.27
N ALA A 300 7.78 -21.01 -1.71
CA ALA A 300 8.99 -20.26 -2.08
C ALA A 300 9.93 -20.03 -0.88
N LEU A 301 9.39 -20.07 0.34
CA LEU A 301 10.18 -19.91 1.56
C LEU A 301 10.84 -21.21 2.01
N GLU A 302 10.40 -22.37 1.50
CA GLU A 302 10.92 -23.67 1.92
C GLU A 302 12.38 -23.89 1.54
N GLU A 303 12.83 -23.28 0.44
CA GLU A 303 14.23 -23.36 -0.01
C GLU A 303 15.22 -22.91 1.07
N ASN A 304 14.88 -21.85 1.79
CA ASN A 304 15.74 -21.23 2.80
C ASN A 304 15.40 -21.66 4.23
N TRP A 305 14.14 -21.99 4.51
CA TRP A 305 13.65 -22.16 5.88
C TRP A 305 13.11 -23.57 6.17
N GLY A 306 13.12 -24.48 5.19
CA GLY A 306 12.53 -25.81 5.30
C GLY A 306 11.01 -25.77 5.29
N LYS A 307 10.36 -26.88 5.68
CA LYS A 307 8.89 -26.93 5.69
C LYS A 307 8.29 -26.13 6.85
N PRO A 308 7.07 -25.57 6.68
CA PRO A 308 6.31 -25.00 7.80
C PRO A 308 6.14 -26.02 8.94
N PRO A 309 6.19 -25.61 10.22
CA PRO A 309 6.23 -24.23 10.71
C PRO A 309 7.66 -23.64 10.84
N GLY A 310 8.70 -24.39 10.44
CA GLY A 310 10.10 -24.00 10.65
C GLY A 310 10.48 -23.92 12.13
N ASN A 311 11.63 -23.31 12.42
CA ASN A 311 12.21 -23.23 13.77
C ASN A 311 11.96 -21.88 14.47
N LEU A 312 11.56 -20.85 13.72
CA LEU A 312 11.38 -19.49 14.22
C LEU A 312 9.90 -19.18 14.40
N ASN A 313 9.53 -18.66 15.57
CA ASN A 313 8.15 -18.39 15.96
C ASN A 313 7.24 -19.59 15.75
N SER A 314 7.70 -20.78 16.13
CA SER A 314 6.93 -22.01 16.02
C SER A 314 6.80 -22.69 17.38
N ALA A 315 5.67 -23.35 17.60
CA ALA A 315 5.45 -24.24 18.75
C ALA A 315 4.78 -25.52 18.26
N GLY A 316 5.54 -26.61 18.24
CA GLY A 316 5.05 -27.88 17.70
C GLY A 316 4.71 -27.76 16.21
N ASN A 317 3.43 -27.85 15.87
CA ASN A 317 2.93 -27.76 14.49
C ASN A 317 2.26 -26.42 14.16
N ASP A 318 2.41 -25.41 15.03
CA ASP A 318 1.77 -24.10 14.88
C ASP A 318 2.82 -22.99 14.71
N LEU A 319 2.48 -21.99 13.90
CA LEU A 319 3.17 -20.70 13.81
C LEU A 319 2.57 -19.72 14.82
N LEU A 320 3.43 -19.07 15.59
CA LEU A 320 3.07 -18.16 16.66
C LEU A 320 3.00 -16.72 16.16
N ILE A 321 1.83 -16.10 16.32
CA ILE A 321 1.62 -14.68 16.06
C ILE A 321 1.66 -13.94 17.39
N TYR A 322 2.66 -13.07 17.55
CA TYR A 322 2.83 -12.29 18.77
C TYR A 322 2.06 -10.97 18.69
N GLY A 323 1.35 -10.65 19.78
CA GLY A 323 0.60 -9.42 19.89
C GLY A 323 -0.55 -9.49 20.89
N LYS A 324 -1.35 -8.44 20.94
CA LYS A 324 -2.56 -8.36 21.76
C LYS A 324 -3.66 -7.63 21.00
N GLN A 325 -4.88 -8.17 21.05
CA GLN A 325 -6.06 -7.54 20.49
C GLN A 325 -6.82 -6.73 21.54
N PHE A 326 -7.22 -5.53 21.15
CA PHE A 326 -7.99 -4.54 21.91
C PHE A 326 -9.21 -4.12 21.08
N GLY A 327 -10.31 -4.89 21.17
CA GLY A 327 -11.48 -4.68 20.32
C GLY A 327 -11.14 -4.88 18.84
N ASN A 328 -11.25 -3.82 18.05
CA ASN A 328 -10.88 -3.78 16.64
C ASN A 328 -9.45 -3.29 16.38
N VAL A 329 -8.66 -3.00 17.42
CA VAL A 329 -7.24 -2.67 17.27
C VAL A 329 -6.38 -3.86 17.67
N PHE A 330 -5.46 -4.27 16.79
CA PHE A 330 -4.48 -5.32 17.09
C PHE A 330 -3.10 -4.70 17.20
N ILE A 331 -2.38 -4.98 18.29
CA ILE A 331 -1.01 -4.54 18.48
C ILE A 331 -0.13 -5.78 18.34
N GLY A 332 0.52 -5.92 17.19
CA GLY A 332 1.37 -7.05 16.88
C GLY A 332 2.84 -6.71 17.02
N VAL A 333 3.62 -7.67 17.48
CA VAL A 333 5.08 -7.57 17.48
C VAL A 333 5.58 -8.31 16.26
N GLN A 334 6.24 -7.58 15.36
CA GLN A 334 6.77 -8.17 14.15
C GLN A 334 7.90 -9.15 14.49
N PRO A 335 7.90 -10.35 13.87
CA PRO A 335 9.01 -11.29 13.99
C PRO A 335 10.35 -10.68 13.53
N THR A 336 11.45 -11.24 14.03
CA THR A 336 12.79 -10.86 13.58
C THR A 336 13.00 -11.31 12.13
N PHE A 337 14.06 -10.84 11.47
CA PHE A 337 14.39 -11.30 10.11
C PHE A 337 14.84 -12.78 10.05
N GLY A 338 15.20 -13.38 11.19
CA GLY A 338 15.73 -14.74 11.26
C GLY A 338 17.23 -14.87 10.94
N TYR A 339 17.92 -13.79 10.61
CA TYR A 339 19.38 -13.76 10.43
C TYR A 339 20.04 -13.04 11.60
N GLU A 340 20.97 -13.73 12.27
CA GLU A 340 21.80 -13.17 13.34
C GLU A 340 22.99 -12.39 12.73
N GLY A 341 23.27 -11.18 13.23
CA GLY A 341 24.42 -10.35 12.79
C GLY A 341 24.05 -8.97 12.24
N ASP A 342 24.96 -8.35 11.48
CA ASP A 342 24.78 -7.00 10.92
C ASP A 342 23.67 -6.98 9.84
N PRO A 343 22.54 -6.30 10.11
CA PRO A 343 21.38 -6.29 9.24
C PRO A 343 21.60 -5.50 7.93
N MET A 344 22.62 -4.63 7.85
CA MET A 344 22.98 -4.01 6.57
C MET A 344 23.55 -5.03 5.58
N ARG A 345 24.10 -6.15 6.08
CA ARG A 345 24.61 -7.24 5.25
C ARG A 345 23.49 -8.02 4.56
N LEU A 346 22.27 -8.03 5.12
CA LEU A 346 21.08 -8.60 4.48
C LEU A 346 20.68 -7.86 3.20
N LEU A 347 20.90 -6.54 3.16
CA LEU A 347 20.63 -5.72 1.96
C LEU A 347 21.45 -6.16 0.74
N PHE A 348 22.57 -6.86 0.96
CA PHE A 348 23.44 -7.38 -0.08
C PHE A 348 23.32 -8.89 -0.29
N SER A 349 22.51 -9.57 0.53
CA SER A 349 22.29 -11.01 0.40
C SER A 349 21.20 -11.29 -0.63
N ARG A 350 21.64 -11.73 -1.82
CA ARG A 350 20.77 -12.05 -2.97
C ARG A 350 19.78 -13.18 -2.72
N SER A 351 20.00 -13.99 -1.70
CA SER A 351 19.20 -15.18 -1.37
C SER A 351 18.37 -15.03 -0.09
N ALA A 352 18.32 -13.83 0.50
CA ALA A 352 17.50 -13.64 1.69
C ALA A 352 16.00 -13.82 1.36
N SER A 353 15.26 -14.42 2.29
CA SER A 353 13.79 -14.53 2.21
C SER A 353 13.22 -14.44 3.63
N PRO A 354 11.97 -13.99 3.79
CA PRO A 354 11.34 -13.99 5.11
C PRO A 354 11.13 -15.43 5.60
N HIS A 355 11.37 -15.69 6.88
CA HIS A 355 11.02 -16.97 7.48
C HIS A 355 9.49 -17.13 7.60
N HIS A 356 8.99 -18.36 7.76
CA HIS A 356 7.54 -18.63 7.82
C HIS A 356 6.79 -17.84 8.89
N GLY A 357 7.37 -17.64 10.07
CA GLY A 357 6.77 -16.82 11.13
C GLY A 357 6.53 -15.36 10.70
N PHE A 358 7.41 -14.79 9.90
CA PHE A 358 7.27 -13.45 9.34
C PHE A 358 6.13 -13.37 8.33
N ALA A 359 6.06 -14.33 7.41
CA ALA A 359 4.96 -14.43 6.45
C ALA A 359 3.61 -14.69 7.12
N ALA A 360 3.59 -15.55 8.15
CA ALA A 360 2.40 -15.87 8.92
C ALA A 360 1.85 -14.65 9.67
N TYR A 361 2.72 -13.74 10.16
CA TYR A 361 2.29 -12.49 10.78
C TYR A 361 1.43 -11.65 9.82
N TYR A 362 1.91 -11.40 8.60
CA TYR A 362 1.15 -10.61 7.63
C TYR A 362 -0.06 -11.36 7.06
N THR A 363 0.05 -12.68 6.87
CA THR A 363 -1.08 -13.54 6.49
C THR A 363 -2.20 -13.46 7.53
N TYR A 364 -1.85 -13.44 8.82
CA TYR A 364 -2.80 -13.24 9.91
C TYR A 364 -3.46 -11.86 9.83
N LEU A 365 -2.69 -10.78 9.62
CA LEU A 365 -3.24 -9.43 9.50
C LEU A 365 -4.25 -9.31 8.35
N GLU A 366 -3.92 -9.86 7.18
CA GLU A 366 -4.73 -9.73 5.97
C GLU A 366 -5.95 -10.66 5.98
N LYS A 367 -5.75 -11.96 6.21
CA LYS A 367 -6.77 -12.98 5.94
C LYS A 367 -7.58 -13.36 7.18
N ILE A 368 -6.97 -13.35 8.37
CA ILE A 368 -7.60 -13.81 9.63
C ILE A 368 -8.17 -12.63 10.41
N PHE A 369 -7.32 -11.69 10.83
CA PHE A 369 -7.74 -10.48 11.53
C PHE A 369 -8.57 -9.57 10.61
N LYS A 370 -8.23 -9.55 9.32
CA LYS A 370 -8.84 -8.71 8.28
C LYS A 370 -8.71 -7.22 8.63
N ALA A 371 -7.46 -6.78 8.80
CA ALA A 371 -7.16 -5.36 9.03
C ALA A 371 -7.63 -4.52 7.84
N ASP A 372 -8.30 -3.40 8.12
CA ASP A 372 -8.62 -2.40 7.09
C ASP A 372 -7.43 -1.46 6.82
N ALA A 373 -6.50 -1.34 7.78
CA ALA A 373 -5.24 -0.62 7.65
C ALA A 373 -4.21 -1.21 8.61
N VAL A 374 -2.93 -1.04 8.28
CA VAL A 374 -1.80 -1.33 9.16
C VAL A 374 -0.99 -0.07 9.40
N LEU A 375 -0.58 0.16 10.65
CA LEU A 375 0.23 1.28 11.08
C LEU A 375 1.55 0.74 11.63
N HIS A 376 2.65 1.12 11.00
CA HIS A 376 4.00 0.82 11.44
C HIS A 376 4.60 2.03 12.17
N PHE A 377 5.33 1.75 13.25
CA PHE A 377 6.04 2.76 14.02
C PHE A 377 7.55 2.60 13.86
N GLY A 378 8.23 3.66 13.41
CA GLY A 378 9.68 3.75 13.49
C GLY A 378 10.34 4.17 12.19
N THR A 379 11.63 4.45 12.29
CA THR A 379 12.43 4.96 11.18
C THR A 379 12.61 3.95 10.06
N HIS A 380 12.62 2.64 10.32
CA HIS A 380 12.63 1.63 9.27
C HIS A 380 12.00 0.31 9.76
N GLY A 381 11.02 -0.20 9.03
CA GLY A 381 10.49 -1.54 9.25
C GLY A 381 11.29 -2.61 8.52
N SER A 382 11.28 -3.84 9.05
CA SER A 382 11.92 -4.97 8.36
C SER A 382 11.28 -5.29 7.01
N LEU A 383 9.99 -4.99 6.85
CA LEU A 383 9.25 -5.16 5.60
C LEU A 383 9.86 -4.34 4.45
N GLU A 384 10.38 -3.14 4.73
CA GLU A 384 11.00 -2.24 3.74
C GLU A 384 12.31 -2.76 3.18
N PHE A 385 12.99 -3.62 3.94
CA PHE A 385 14.26 -4.20 3.53
C PHE A 385 14.11 -5.64 3.07
N MET A 386 12.88 -6.13 2.90
CA MET A 386 12.67 -7.46 2.36
C MET A 386 13.13 -7.53 0.90
N PRO A 387 13.75 -8.63 0.47
CA PRO A 387 14.30 -8.76 -0.87
C PRO A 387 13.25 -8.54 -1.97
N GLY A 388 13.62 -7.73 -2.95
CA GLY A 388 12.73 -7.30 -4.02
C GLY A 388 13.35 -6.17 -4.83
N LYS A 389 12.62 -5.73 -5.86
CA LYS A 389 13.04 -4.61 -6.72
C LYS A 389 13.07 -3.31 -5.91
N GLN A 390 14.03 -2.44 -6.21
CA GLN A 390 14.18 -1.16 -5.51
C GLN A 390 13.16 -0.12 -5.89
N VAL A 391 12.48 -0.19 -7.04
CA VAL A 391 11.33 0.67 -7.36
C VAL A 391 10.44 -0.09 -8.35
N GLY A 392 9.12 0.06 -8.21
CA GLY A 392 8.16 -0.60 -9.10
C GLY A 392 8.22 -2.11 -8.96
N MET A 393 7.84 -2.59 -7.78
CA MET A 393 7.87 -4.01 -7.42
C MET A 393 6.96 -4.87 -8.32
N SER A 394 7.39 -6.09 -8.55
CA SER A 394 6.64 -7.17 -9.22
C SER A 394 5.99 -8.11 -8.20
N GLY A 395 5.09 -9.00 -8.63
CA GLY A 395 4.39 -9.95 -7.73
C GLY A 395 5.28 -10.96 -7.02
N VAL A 396 6.52 -11.11 -7.45
CA VAL A 396 7.54 -11.95 -6.78
C VAL A 396 8.34 -11.20 -5.71
N CYS A 397 8.14 -9.88 -5.55
CA CYS A 397 8.85 -9.10 -4.55
C CYS A 397 8.17 -9.24 -3.19
N TYR A 398 8.92 -9.74 -2.20
CA TYR A 398 8.37 -10.02 -0.87
C TYR A 398 7.67 -8.82 -0.20
N PRO A 399 8.17 -7.57 -0.24
CA PRO A 399 7.44 -6.46 0.38
C PRO A 399 6.03 -6.27 -0.18
N ASP A 400 5.82 -6.54 -1.47
CA ASP A 400 4.53 -6.43 -2.15
C ASP A 400 3.59 -7.58 -1.77
N SER A 401 4.11 -8.82 -1.78
CA SER A 401 3.34 -10.04 -1.47
C SER A 401 3.02 -10.17 0.02
N LEU A 402 3.91 -9.71 0.91
CA LEU A 402 3.75 -9.79 2.37
C LEU A 402 2.65 -8.85 2.84
N ILE A 403 2.72 -7.56 2.50
CA ILE A 403 1.71 -6.58 2.93
C ILE A 403 0.36 -6.79 2.21
N GLY A 404 0.41 -7.41 1.03
CA GLY A 404 -0.75 -7.65 0.19
C GLY A 404 -1.41 -6.33 -0.19
N ALA A 405 -2.72 -6.24 0.03
CA ALA A 405 -3.52 -5.09 -0.37
C ALA A 405 -3.93 -4.16 0.79
N ILE A 406 -3.37 -4.34 1.98
CA ILE A 406 -3.76 -3.54 3.14
C ILE A 406 -3.15 -2.14 3.02
N PRO A 407 -3.94 -1.06 3.17
CA PRO A 407 -3.42 0.30 3.32
C PRO A 407 -2.33 0.35 4.40
N ASN A 408 -1.13 0.73 4.00
CA ASN A 408 0.06 0.66 4.84
C ASN A 408 0.49 2.07 5.27
N LEU A 409 0.35 2.39 6.56
CA LEU A 409 0.58 3.70 7.15
C LEU A 409 1.85 3.67 7.99
N TYR A 410 2.63 4.77 7.97
CA TYR A 410 3.87 4.87 8.74
C TYR A 410 3.90 6.15 9.57
N TYR A 411 4.30 6.02 10.84
CA TYR A 411 4.83 7.14 11.60
C TYR A 411 6.35 7.21 11.41
N TYR A 412 6.79 8.23 10.68
CA TYR A 412 8.18 8.44 10.31
C TYR A 412 8.74 9.72 10.95
N ALA A 413 10.04 9.75 11.22
CA ALA A 413 10.70 10.94 11.74
C ALA A 413 10.96 11.96 10.62
N ALA A 414 10.50 13.20 10.78
CA ALA A 414 10.63 14.24 9.75
C ALA A 414 12.08 14.58 9.38
N ASN A 415 13.03 14.34 10.29
CA ASN A 415 14.46 14.55 10.06
C ASN A 415 15.15 13.39 9.34
N ASN A 416 14.42 12.31 9.05
CA ASN A 416 14.86 11.21 8.23
C ASN A 416 14.03 11.19 6.94
N PRO A 417 14.06 12.23 6.09
CA PRO A 417 13.45 12.10 4.78
C PRO A 417 14.12 10.91 4.10
N ARG A 418 13.32 9.94 3.64
CA ARG A 418 13.86 8.75 2.98
C ARG A 418 14.76 9.23 1.85
N PRO A 419 16.07 8.95 1.85
CA PRO A 419 16.87 9.26 0.68
C PRO A 419 16.31 8.44 -0.49
N PRO A 420 16.37 8.94 -1.73
CA PRO A 420 16.28 8.08 -2.90
C PRO A 420 17.56 7.23 -2.92
N SER A 421 17.72 6.32 -1.95
CA SER A 421 18.89 5.47 -1.84
C SER A 421 18.62 4.15 -2.55
N PRO A 422 19.58 3.66 -3.35
CA PRO A 422 19.49 2.37 -4.03
C PRO A 422 19.65 1.18 -3.07
N SER A 423 19.16 1.27 -1.84
CA SER A 423 19.40 0.29 -0.78
C SER A 423 18.18 -0.02 0.09
N ALA A 424 17.05 0.66 -0.12
CA ALA A 424 15.79 0.36 0.55
C ALA A 424 14.71 0.11 -0.52
N ALA A 425 14.07 -1.05 -0.48
CA ALA A 425 12.94 -1.32 -1.37
C ALA A 425 11.73 -0.48 -0.89
N PRO A 426 11.03 0.24 -1.77
CA PRO A 426 9.86 1.00 -1.42
C PRO A 426 8.76 0.00 -1.15
N THR A 427 8.43 -0.16 0.11
CA THR A 427 7.08 -0.55 0.49
C THR A 427 6.07 0.34 -0.25
N PRO A 428 4.89 -0.18 -0.57
CA PRO A 428 3.80 0.59 -1.14
C PRO A 428 3.18 1.43 -0.02
N THR A 429 3.93 2.40 0.47
CA THR A 429 3.61 3.23 1.62
C THR A 429 3.64 4.69 1.24
N PRO A 430 2.71 5.51 1.78
CA PRO A 430 2.73 6.96 1.68
C PRO A 430 4.07 7.53 2.15
N SER A 431 4.72 8.33 1.32
CA SER A 431 5.58 9.40 1.81
C SER A 431 4.65 10.50 2.36
N ALA A 432 4.36 10.44 3.66
CA ALA A 432 3.79 11.58 4.36
C ALA A 432 4.94 12.40 4.98
N THR A 433 5.32 13.48 4.30
CA THR A 433 5.95 14.65 4.93
C THR A 433 4.88 15.64 5.37
#